data_AF-A0A7S2B7P7-F1
#
_entry.id   AF-A0A7S2B7P7-F1
#
_cell.length_a   1.000
_cell.length_b   1.000
_cell.length_c   1.000
_cell.angle_alpha   90.00
_cell.angle_beta   90.00
_cell.angle_gamma   90.00
#
_symmetry.space_group_name_H-M   'P 1'
#
loop_
_entity.id
_entity.type
_entity.pdbx_description
1 polymer ?
#
loop_
_entity_poly.entity_id
_entity_poly.type
_entity_poly.pdbx_seq_one_letter_code
_entity_poly.pdbx_strand_id
1 'polypeptide(L)'
;AAPPPPPDHSTDMVDAATMSASFLSAQLAKKREHRPFDFDMYYRHIEAHTWRSTIIPFSKELAEACVRYYKSRYNIGPQSPSLTSSRDAQLLRTLEAQIDREIKAASAQRQSGQCFIRMSNRSPKDGCPLDTSKFRRDARAELVKLNAELDLSQLELLNLAGEAEAIVANDVMVAYSGAQLKSLCVQSGREAMCLLLSSERVYTDLLLALSCAVDPDDEWATFLILREWDETLQHDREFRCFVSNGVMTAISQYNHYCWFSDLSAKVAEDGNGVGMRREIVDYWQRVRDGIPMESYVFGLVPPLAL
;
A
#
# COMPACT_ATOMS: atom_id res chain seq x y z
N ALA A 1 3.49 -24.92 33.07
CA ALA A 1 2.25 -24.29 32.60
C ALA A 1 2.39 -24.04 31.11
N ALA A 2 1.44 -24.50 30.29
CA ALA A 2 1.46 -24.20 28.86
C ALA A 2 1.21 -22.69 28.65
N PRO A 3 1.81 -22.06 27.63
CA PRO A 3 1.49 -20.68 27.28
C PRO A 3 0.00 -20.57 26.96
N PRO A 4 -0.65 -19.44 27.32
CA PRO A 4 -2.04 -19.22 26.96
C PRO A 4 -2.18 -19.25 25.43
N PRO A 5 -3.30 -19.76 24.91
CA PRO A 5 -3.56 -19.74 23.47
C PRO A 5 -3.52 -18.30 22.95
N PRO A 6 -3.05 -18.08 21.71
CA PRO A 6 -3.10 -16.76 21.10
C PRO A 6 -4.56 -16.25 21.06
N PRO A 7 -4.78 -14.95 21.24
CA PRO A 7 -6.12 -14.39 21.19
C PRO A 7 -6.77 -14.67 19.83
N ASP A 8 -8.01 -15.13 19.87
CA ASP A 8 -8.82 -15.37 18.68
C ASP A 8 -9.09 -14.03 17.97
N HIS A 9 -8.51 -13.87 16.79
CA HIS A 9 -8.64 -12.66 15.97
C HIS A 9 -9.91 -12.67 15.10
N SER A 10 -10.82 -13.64 15.26
CA SER A 10 -12.12 -13.68 14.58
C SER A 10 -13.18 -12.80 15.27
N THR A 11 -12.86 -11.54 15.58
CA THR A 11 -13.86 -10.60 16.08
C THR A 11 -14.61 -9.99 14.91
N ASP A 12 -15.66 -10.70 14.48
CA ASP A 12 -16.79 -10.10 13.78
C ASP A 12 -17.21 -8.85 14.55
N MET A 13 -17.20 -7.68 13.88
CA MET A 13 -17.68 -6.37 14.39
C MET A 13 -18.33 -6.54 15.75
N VAL A 14 -17.51 -6.33 16.79
CA VAL A 14 -18.01 -6.30 18.15
C VAL A 14 -19.09 -5.25 18.12
N ASP A 15 -20.35 -5.68 18.21
CA ASP A 15 -21.48 -4.77 18.32
C ASP A 15 -21.06 -3.74 19.37
N ALA A 16 -21.25 -2.44 19.14
CA ALA A 16 -20.74 -1.42 20.05
C ALA A 16 -21.19 -1.68 21.50
N ALA A 17 -22.31 -2.41 21.66
CA ALA A 17 -22.86 -2.92 22.91
C ALA A 17 -22.02 -4.02 23.64
N THR A 18 -21.08 -4.70 22.97
CA THR A 18 -20.29 -5.82 23.52
C THR A 18 -18.79 -5.54 23.62
N MET A 19 -18.34 -4.34 23.24
CA MET A 19 -16.92 -3.99 23.30
C MET A 19 -16.48 -3.71 24.74
N SER A 20 -15.49 -4.46 25.22
CA SER A 20 -14.96 -4.20 26.56
C SER A 20 -14.23 -2.86 26.61
N ALA A 21 -14.31 -2.17 27.75
CA ALA A 21 -13.62 -0.90 27.95
C ALA A 21 -12.10 -1.02 27.76
N SER A 22 -11.51 -2.16 28.15
CA SER A 22 -10.08 -2.42 27.96
C SER A 22 -9.69 -2.55 26.49
N PHE A 23 -10.53 -3.20 25.67
CA PHE A 23 -10.30 -3.31 24.23
C PHE A 23 -10.39 -1.93 23.56
N LEU A 24 -11.45 -1.17 23.84
CA LEU A 24 -11.63 0.18 23.30
C LEU A 24 -10.44 1.08 23.66
N SER A 25 -10.03 1.07 24.93
CA SER A 25 -8.85 1.81 25.39
C SER A 25 -7.58 1.43 24.62
N ALA A 26 -7.39 0.15 24.30
CA ALA A 26 -6.23 -0.31 23.52
C ALA A 26 -6.30 0.17 22.06
N GLN A 27 -7.47 0.17 21.43
CA GLN A 27 -7.64 0.67 20.06
C GLN A 27 -7.40 2.19 19.99
N LEU A 28 -7.94 2.95 20.94
CA LEU A 28 -7.73 4.39 21.05
C LEU A 28 -6.25 4.73 21.25
N ALA A 29 -5.56 4.01 22.14
CA ALA A 29 -4.12 4.17 22.36
C ALA A 29 -3.34 3.92 21.06
N LYS A 30 -3.63 2.83 20.36
CA LYS A 30 -3.02 2.49 19.07
C LYS A 30 -3.27 3.56 18.00
N LYS A 31 -4.51 4.06 17.89
CA LYS A 31 -4.85 5.14 16.94
C LYS A 31 -4.06 6.42 17.25
N ARG A 32 -3.99 6.82 18.53
CA ARG A 32 -3.24 8.00 18.97
C ARG A 32 -1.74 7.88 18.69
N GLU A 33 -1.15 6.72 18.95
CA GLU A 33 0.27 6.45 18.69
C GLU A 33 0.59 6.53 17.19
N HIS A 34 -0.28 6.01 16.32
CA HIS A 34 -0.04 6.00 14.89
C HIS A 34 -0.41 7.30 14.17
N ARG A 35 -1.28 8.13 14.76
CA ARG A 35 -1.82 9.35 14.14
C ARG A 35 -0.74 10.28 13.55
N PRO A 36 0.40 10.57 14.22
CA PRO A 36 1.44 11.41 13.64
C PRO A 36 2.06 10.86 12.34
N PHE A 37 1.92 9.56 12.09
CA PHE A 37 2.44 8.86 10.90
C PHE A 37 1.39 8.65 9.81
N ASP A 38 0.19 9.19 9.97
CA ASP A 38 -0.82 9.18 8.92
C ASP A 38 -0.44 10.15 7.79
N PHE A 39 -0.77 9.77 6.55
CA PHE A 39 -0.43 10.55 5.35
C PHE A 39 -0.90 12.00 5.44
N ASP A 40 -2.13 12.24 5.86
CA ASP A 40 -2.70 13.58 5.96
C ASP A 40 -2.00 14.46 7.01
N MET A 41 -1.30 13.85 7.99
CA MET A 41 -0.51 14.58 8.98
C MET A 41 0.85 14.97 8.45
N TYR A 42 1.61 14.02 7.88
CA TYR A 42 2.98 14.29 7.44
C TYR A 42 3.07 14.91 6.05
N TYR A 43 2.06 14.75 5.18
CA TYR A 43 2.16 15.16 3.78
C TYR A 43 2.49 16.65 3.62
N ARG A 44 1.83 17.53 4.38
CA ARG A 44 2.10 18.98 4.37
C ARG A 44 3.55 19.36 4.69
N HIS A 45 4.25 18.49 5.41
CA HIS A 45 5.64 18.72 5.82
C HIS A 45 6.65 18.28 4.75
N ILE A 46 6.25 17.38 3.85
CA ILE A 46 7.13 16.80 2.82
C ILE A 46 6.61 17.00 1.40
N GLU A 47 5.56 17.80 1.23
CA GLU A 47 4.85 18.01 -0.05
C GLU A 47 5.81 18.41 -1.17
N ALA A 48 6.75 19.30 -0.89
CA ALA A 48 7.76 19.77 -1.84
C ALA A 48 8.79 18.69 -2.27
N HIS A 49 8.79 17.54 -1.61
CA HIS A 49 9.79 16.49 -1.79
C HIS A 49 9.19 15.14 -2.18
N THR A 50 7.88 15.07 -2.43
CA THR A 50 7.15 13.82 -2.64
C THR A 50 6.17 13.98 -3.80
N TRP A 51 5.67 12.87 -4.36
CA TRP A 51 4.67 12.95 -5.43
C TRP A 51 3.39 13.66 -4.96
N ARG A 52 2.83 14.47 -5.86
CA ARG A 52 1.59 15.23 -5.61
C ARG A 52 0.46 14.28 -5.23
N SER A 53 -0.34 14.70 -4.27
CA SER A 53 -1.45 13.90 -3.74
C SER A 53 -2.69 14.74 -3.51
N THR A 54 -3.84 14.16 -3.80
CA THR A 54 -5.15 14.68 -3.42
C THR A 54 -5.66 13.89 -2.23
N ILE A 55 -6.13 14.59 -1.20
CA ILE A 55 -6.72 13.99 0.01
C ILE A 55 -8.24 14.13 -0.09
N ILE A 56 -8.94 12.98 -0.09
CA ILE A 56 -10.39 12.87 -0.17
C ILE A 56 -10.91 12.52 1.23
N PRO A 57 -11.80 13.34 1.84
CA PRO A 57 -12.46 12.98 3.09
C PRO A 57 -13.22 11.65 2.95
N PHE A 58 -13.06 10.78 3.95
CA PHE A 58 -13.66 9.45 3.93
C PHE A 58 -14.59 9.31 5.12
N SER A 59 -15.91 9.41 4.92
CA SER A 59 -16.86 9.48 6.04
C SER A 59 -16.99 8.16 6.81
N LYS A 60 -17.57 8.23 8.02
CA LYS A 60 -17.86 7.06 8.84
C LYS A 60 -18.82 6.09 8.13
N GLU A 61 -19.88 6.61 7.52
CA GLU A 61 -20.88 5.81 6.79
C GLU A 61 -20.26 5.11 5.58
N LEU A 62 -19.32 5.77 4.90
CA LEU A 62 -18.58 5.19 3.78
C LEU A 62 -17.64 4.06 4.25
N ALA A 63 -16.97 4.24 5.38
CA ALA A 63 -16.16 3.18 6.01
C ALA A 63 -17.00 1.96 6.37
N GLU A 64 -18.18 2.18 6.98
CA GLU A 64 -19.12 1.11 7.27
C GLU A 64 -19.58 0.38 5.99
N ALA A 65 -19.88 1.12 4.91
CA ALA A 65 -20.26 0.54 3.62
C ALA A 65 -19.15 -0.33 3.03
N CYS A 66 -17.88 0.11 3.10
CA CYS A 66 -16.72 -0.67 2.67
C CYS A 66 -16.52 -1.95 3.51
N VAL A 67 -16.66 -1.85 4.84
CA VAL A 67 -16.57 -3.00 5.75
C VAL A 67 -17.67 -4.02 5.48
N ARG A 68 -18.93 -3.56 5.30
CA ARG A 68 -20.05 -4.43 4.92
C ARG A 68 -19.83 -5.09 3.56
N TYR A 69 -19.34 -4.34 2.57
CA TYR A 69 -18.97 -4.90 1.27
C TYR A 69 -17.95 -6.03 1.43
N TYR A 70 -16.83 -5.78 2.12
CA TYR A 70 -15.77 -6.77 2.29
C TYR A 70 -16.29 -8.04 2.97
N LYS A 71 -17.02 -7.89 4.09
CA LYS A 71 -17.64 -9.02 4.79
C LYS A 71 -18.56 -9.84 3.91
N SER A 72 -19.45 -9.18 3.16
CA SER A 72 -20.40 -9.86 2.27
C SER A 72 -19.70 -10.69 1.17
N ARG A 73 -18.53 -10.23 0.72
CA ARG A 73 -17.82 -10.80 -0.43
C ARG A 73 -16.81 -11.88 -0.04
N TYR A 74 -16.11 -11.70 1.09
CA TYR A 74 -14.94 -12.49 1.48
C TYR A 74 -15.16 -13.30 2.76
N ASN A 75 -16.03 -12.84 3.67
CA ASN A 75 -16.33 -13.55 4.92
C ASN A 75 -17.63 -14.33 4.76
N ILE A 76 -17.70 -15.22 3.76
CA ILE A 76 -18.90 -16.01 3.43
C ILE A 76 -19.16 -17.04 4.54
N GLY A 77 -20.30 -16.91 5.20
CA GLY A 77 -20.80 -17.78 6.26
C GLY A 77 -22.32 -17.61 6.41
N PRO A 78 -22.98 -18.41 7.26
CA PRO A 78 -24.44 -18.40 7.42
C PRO A 78 -25.02 -17.05 7.84
N GLN A 79 -24.18 -16.18 8.42
CA GLN A 79 -24.52 -14.87 8.97
C GLN A 79 -23.98 -13.71 8.10
N SER A 80 -23.43 -13.98 6.91
CA SER A 80 -22.84 -12.91 6.11
C SER A 80 -23.89 -11.86 5.76
N PRO A 81 -23.67 -10.59 6.14
CA PRO A 81 -24.58 -9.54 5.74
C PRO A 81 -24.58 -9.49 4.22
N SER A 82 -25.76 -9.55 3.62
CA SER A 82 -25.90 -9.23 2.21
C SER A 82 -25.52 -7.75 2.01
N LEU A 83 -24.97 -7.41 0.84
CA LEU A 83 -24.88 -6.02 0.36
C LEU A 83 -26.31 -5.51 0.09
N THR A 84 -27.10 -5.34 1.14
CA THR A 84 -28.56 -5.20 1.03
C THR A 84 -29.03 -3.77 0.94
N SER A 85 -28.27 -2.78 1.43
CA SER A 85 -28.80 -1.43 1.48
C SER A 85 -28.52 -0.67 0.18
N SER A 86 -29.58 -0.11 -0.41
CA SER A 86 -29.48 0.84 -1.53
C SER A 86 -28.59 2.03 -1.20
N ARG A 87 -28.53 2.40 0.09
CA ARG A 87 -27.66 3.45 0.63
C ARG A 87 -26.18 3.12 0.51
N ASP A 88 -25.73 1.92 0.89
CA ASP A 88 -24.33 1.52 0.77
C ASP A 88 -23.88 1.53 -0.69
N ALA A 89 -24.72 0.97 -1.56
CA ALA A 89 -24.45 0.99 -3.00
C ALA A 89 -24.37 2.43 -3.55
N GLN A 90 -25.16 3.36 -3.04
CA GLN A 90 -25.10 4.77 -3.41
C GLN A 90 -23.82 5.44 -2.89
N LEU A 91 -23.41 5.19 -1.64
CA LEU A 91 -22.16 5.71 -1.07
C LEU A 91 -20.94 5.25 -1.88
N LEU A 92 -20.86 3.95 -2.18
CA LEU A 92 -19.75 3.38 -2.96
C LEU A 92 -19.72 3.92 -4.39
N ARG A 93 -20.86 4.05 -5.07
CA ARG A 93 -20.93 4.68 -6.41
C ARG A 93 -20.57 6.17 -6.38
N THR A 94 -20.92 6.88 -5.31
CA THR A 94 -20.57 8.29 -5.14
C THR A 94 -19.07 8.45 -4.99
N LEU A 95 -18.43 7.59 -4.18
CA LEU A 95 -16.98 7.55 -4.03
C LEU A 95 -16.30 7.19 -5.35
N GLU A 96 -16.76 6.15 -6.06
CA GLU A 96 -16.22 5.77 -7.37
C GLU A 96 -16.22 6.95 -8.35
N ALA A 97 -17.36 7.63 -8.47
CA ALA A 97 -17.49 8.80 -9.34
C ALA A 97 -16.63 9.98 -8.88
N GLN A 98 -16.43 10.16 -7.57
CA GLN A 98 -15.54 11.18 -7.03
C GLN A 98 -14.08 10.88 -7.40
N ILE A 99 -13.61 9.66 -7.15
CA ILE A 99 -12.25 9.24 -7.52
C ILE A 99 -12.02 9.44 -9.02
N ASP A 100 -12.99 9.03 -9.85
CA ASP A 100 -12.88 9.17 -11.30
C ASP A 100 -12.76 10.63 -11.75
N ARG A 101 -13.50 11.56 -11.12
CA ARG A 101 -13.36 13.00 -11.36
C ARG A 101 -11.99 13.51 -10.95
N GLU A 102 -11.48 13.11 -9.79
CA GLU A 102 -10.18 13.56 -9.29
C GLU A 102 -9.02 13.02 -10.16
N ILE A 103 -9.09 11.76 -10.61
CA ILE A 103 -8.11 11.19 -11.56
C ILE A 103 -8.15 12.01 -12.86
N LYS A 104 -9.33 12.27 -13.43
CA LYS A 104 -9.46 13.07 -14.67
C LYS A 104 -8.97 14.50 -14.52
N ALA A 105 -9.28 15.16 -13.40
CA ALA A 105 -8.81 16.50 -13.10
C ALA A 105 -7.29 16.54 -12.98
N ALA A 106 -6.70 15.54 -12.32
CA ALA A 106 -5.27 15.34 -12.27
C ALA A 106 -4.69 15.11 -13.69
N SER A 107 -5.27 14.23 -14.51
CA SER A 107 -4.81 13.98 -15.89
C SER A 107 -4.76 15.25 -16.74
N ALA A 108 -5.64 16.22 -16.52
CA ALA A 108 -5.63 17.48 -17.25
C ALA A 108 -4.48 18.41 -16.85
N GLN A 109 -3.97 18.26 -15.62
CA GLN A 109 -2.88 19.06 -15.05
C GLN A 109 -1.53 18.32 -15.07
N ARG A 110 -1.55 16.99 -15.26
CA ARG A 110 -0.41 16.09 -15.19
C ARG A 110 -0.14 15.48 -16.56
N GLN A 111 1.09 15.00 -16.78
CA GLN A 111 1.40 14.27 -18.01
C GLN A 111 0.81 12.85 -18.00
N SER A 112 0.54 12.26 -16.83
CA SER A 112 -0.04 10.93 -16.70
C SER A 112 -1.45 10.98 -16.10
N GLY A 113 -2.38 10.27 -16.73
CA GLY A 113 -3.73 10.02 -16.18
C GLY A 113 -3.79 8.81 -15.27
N GLN A 114 -2.71 8.59 -14.52
CA GLN A 114 -2.46 7.42 -13.69
C GLN A 114 -2.26 7.86 -12.25
N CYS A 115 -2.77 7.07 -11.32
CA CYS A 115 -2.66 7.34 -9.89
C CYS A 115 -2.38 6.06 -9.11
N PHE A 116 -1.85 6.24 -7.91
CA PHE A 116 -1.80 5.25 -6.85
C PHE A 116 -2.79 5.63 -5.75
N ILE A 117 -3.53 4.66 -5.21
CA ILE A 117 -4.42 4.90 -4.08
C ILE A 117 -3.85 4.40 -2.76
N ARG A 118 -4.18 5.07 -1.66
CA ARG A 118 -3.92 4.58 -0.30
C ARG A 118 -4.89 5.18 0.71
N MET A 119 -5.01 4.56 1.87
CA MET A 119 -5.60 5.18 3.06
C MET A 119 -4.54 6.02 3.78
N SER A 120 -4.96 6.81 4.77
CA SER A 120 -4.07 7.59 5.64
C SER A 120 -2.88 6.76 6.16
N ASN A 121 -3.15 5.59 6.70
CA ASN A 121 -2.16 4.74 7.33
C ASN A 121 -1.46 3.76 6.38
N ARG A 122 -2.19 3.08 5.49
CA ARG A 122 -1.64 2.00 4.64
C ARG A 122 -2.21 2.01 3.23
N SER A 123 -1.45 1.39 2.32
CA SER A 123 -1.84 1.17 0.93
C SER A 123 -2.44 -0.23 0.74
N PRO A 124 -3.39 -0.41 -0.19
CA PRO A 124 -4.03 -1.70 -0.50
C PRO A 124 -3.11 -2.59 -1.36
N LYS A 125 -1.88 -2.88 -0.91
CA LYS A 125 -0.90 -3.69 -1.66
C LYS A 125 -1.35 -5.15 -1.88
N ASP A 126 -2.35 -5.59 -1.12
CA ASP A 126 -3.02 -6.88 -1.14
C ASP A 126 -4.37 -6.86 -1.90
N GLY A 127 -4.79 -5.70 -2.40
CA GLY A 127 -6.01 -5.56 -3.19
C GLY A 127 -5.90 -6.25 -4.55
N CYS A 128 -7.01 -6.81 -5.02
CA CYS A 128 -7.16 -7.42 -6.33
C CYS A 128 -7.42 -6.36 -7.41
N PRO A 129 -6.57 -6.26 -8.46
CA PRO A 129 -6.82 -5.34 -9.57
C PRO A 129 -8.04 -5.78 -10.40
N LEU A 130 -8.65 -4.84 -11.12
CA LEU A 130 -9.81 -5.10 -11.99
C LEU A 130 -9.46 -6.11 -13.11
N ASP A 131 -8.34 -5.91 -13.80
CA ASP A 131 -7.83 -6.84 -14.82
C ASP A 131 -6.76 -7.76 -14.21
N THR A 132 -7.19 -8.90 -13.68
CA THR A 132 -6.28 -9.94 -13.16
C THR A 132 -5.42 -10.59 -14.25
N SER A 133 -5.84 -10.51 -15.52
CA SER A 133 -5.06 -11.02 -16.65
C SER A 133 -3.87 -10.10 -16.96
N LYS A 134 -4.01 -8.78 -16.72
CA LYS A 134 -2.92 -7.81 -16.82
C LYS A 134 -1.79 -8.15 -15.86
N PHE A 135 -2.10 -8.50 -14.62
CA PHE A 135 -1.07 -8.90 -13.64
C PHE A 135 -0.21 -10.07 -14.16
N ARG A 136 -0.84 -11.10 -14.74
CA ARG A 136 -0.11 -12.24 -15.31
C ARG A 136 0.75 -11.84 -16.51
N ARG A 137 0.25 -10.96 -17.39
CA ARG A 137 1.03 -10.41 -18.51
C ARG A 137 2.23 -9.60 -18.01
N ASP A 138 2.03 -8.74 -17.02
CA ASP A 138 3.08 -7.91 -16.43
C ASP A 138 4.14 -8.77 -15.76
N ALA A 139 3.75 -9.81 -15.00
CA ALA A 139 4.70 -10.74 -14.36
C ALA A 139 5.54 -11.49 -15.40
N ARG A 140 4.92 -11.97 -16.49
CA ARG A 140 5.66 -12.59 -17.60
C ARG A 140 6.61 -11.60 -18.27
N ALA A 141 6.17 -10.36 -18.50
CA ALA A 141 6.99 -9.33 -19.10
C ALA A 141 8.20 -8.96 -18.22
N GLU A 142 8.03 -8.88 -16.90
CA GLU A 142 9.16 -8.68 -15.97
C GLU A 142 10.12 -9.88 -15.97
N LEU A 143 9.60 -11.11 -16.03
CA LEU A 143 10.44 -12.31 -16.07
C LEU A 143 11.31 -12.38 -17.34
N VAL A 144 10.76 -11.99 -18.50
CA VAL A 144 11.51 -11.88 -19.76
C VAL A 144 12.61 -10.82 -19.67
N LYS A 145 12.39 -9.70 -18.96
CA LYS A 145 13.43 -8.67 -18.79
C LYS A 145 14.62 -9.17 -17.97
N LEU A 146 14.38 -10.02 -16.97
CA LEU A 146 15.43 -10.57 -16.11
C LEU A 146 16.29 -11.60 -16.86
N ASN A 147 15.67 -12.32 -17.79
CA ASN A 147 16.32 -13.38 -18.54
C ASN A 147 16.37 -13.01 -20.02
N ALA A 148 17.43 -12.31 -20.42
CA ALA A 148 17.63 -11.85 -21.80
C ALA A 148 17.60 -12.98 -22.86
N GLU A 149 17.80 -14.23 -22.45
CA GLU A 149 17.75 -15.42 -23.30
C GLU A 149 16.34 -16.03 -23.42
N LEU A 150 15.41 -15.69 -22.51
CA LEU A 150 14.03 -16.19 -22.54
C LEU A 150 13.15 -15.27 -23.40
N ASP A 151 12.42 -15.86 -24.34
CA ASP A 151 11.29 -15.19 -25.00
C ASP A 151 9.94 -15.62 -24.40
N LEU A 152 8.87 -14.88 -24.71
CA LEU A 152 7.52 -15.16 -24.21
C LEU A 152 6.99 -16.54 -24.62
N SER A 153 7.40 -17.06 -25.78
CA SER A 153 6.97 -18.36 -26.29
C SER A 153 7.65 -19.51 -25.53
N GLN A 154 8.89 -19.31 -25.10
CA GLN A 154 9.64 -20.27 -24.29
C GLN A 154 9.06 -20.39 -22.88
N LEU A 155 8.56 -19.30 -22.29
CA LEU A 155 7.89 -19.35 -20.97
C LEU A 155 6.59 -20.15 -20.98
N GLU A 156 5.85 -20.15 -22.09
CA GLU A 156 4.63 -20.97 -22.22
C GLU A 156 4.97 -22.46 -22.36
N LEU A 157 6.09 -22.78 -23.01
CA LEU A 157 6.60 -24.15 -23.15
C LEU A 157 7.19 -24.69 -21.83
N LEU A 158 7.93 -23.88 -21.07
CA LEU A 158 8.51 -24.27 -19.78
C LEU A 158 7.44 -24.65 -18.73
N ASN A 159 6.30 -23.94 -18.74
CA ASN A 159 5.14 -24.30 -17.91
C ASN A 159 4.49 -25.64 -18.28
N LEU A 160 4.68 -26.12 -19.52
CA LEU A 160 4.13 -27.38 -20.02
C LEU A 160 5.10 -28.56 -19.89
N ALA A 161 6.41 -28.29 -19.97
CA ALA A 161 7.45 -29.33 -20.03
C ALA A 161 7.94 -29.80 -18.65
N GLY A 162 7.67 -29.07 -17.56
CA GLY A 162 8.16 -29.44 -16.22
C GLY A 162 9.68 -29.31 -16.06
N GLU A 163 10.38 -28.78 -17.05
CA GLU A 163 11.82 -28.50 -17.04
C GLU A 163 12.07 -27.15 -16.34
N ALA A 164 11.85 -27.14 -15.03
CA ALA A 164 11.92 -25.96 -14.17
C ALA A 164 13.35 -25.52 -13.78
N GLU A 165 14.41 -26.09 -14.38
CA GLU A 165 15.80 -25.78 -13.99
C GLU A 165 16.28 -24.40 -14.47
N ALA A 166 15.65 -23.81 -15.49
CA ALA A 166 16.08 -22.52 -16.05
C ALA A 166 15.53 -21.28 -15.31
N ILE A 167 14.46 -21.42 -14.52
CA ILE A 167 13.83 -20.27 -13.83
C ILE A 167 14.11 -20.38 -12.32
N VAL A 168 15.03 -19.55 -11.82
CA VAL A 168 15.35 -19.53 -10.39
C VAL A 168 14.20 -18.89 -9.61
N ALA A 169 13.88 -19.43 -8.43
CA ALA A 169 12.78 -18.93 -7.57
C ALA A 169 12.87 -17.42 -7.28
N ASN A 170 14.09 -16.88 -7.22
CA ASN A 170 14.34 -15.45 -7.07
C ASN A 170 13.76 -14.62 -8.23
N ASP A 171 13.96 -15.05 -9.48
CA ASP A 171 13.52 -14.30 -10.66
C ASP A 171 11.99 -14.24 -10.73
N VAL A 172 11.32 -15.33 -10.34
CA VAL A 172 9.86 -15.36 -10.21
C VAL A 172 9.40 -14.34 -9.17
N MET A 173 10.07 -14.26 -8.02
CA MET A 173 9.71 -13.31 -6.97
C MET A 173 9.98 -11.86 -7.35
N VAL A 174 11.10 -11.58 -8.04
CA VAL A 174 11.42 -10.25 -8.58
C VAL A 174 10.38 -9.83 -9.61
N ALA A 175 10.05 -10.72 -10.57
CA ALA A 175 9.05 -10.46 -11.59
C ALA A 175 7.64 -10.26 -11.02
N TYR A 176 7.26 -11.09 -10.04
CA TYR A 176 6.01 -10.94 -9.29
C TYR A 176 5.94 -9.58 -8.58
N SER A 177 7.04 -9.16 -7.93
CA SER A 177 7.11 -7.89 -7.21
C SER A 177 6.97 -6.69 -8.15
N GLY A 178 7.61 -6.73 -9.32
CA GLY A 178 7.46 -5.71 -10.35
C GLY A 178 6.05 -5.63 -10.92
N ALA A 179 5.42 -6.79 -11.18
CA ALA A 179 4.02 -6.84 -11.59
C ALA A 179 3.07 -6.33 -10.50
N GLN A 180 3.34 -6.64 -9.23
CA GLN A 180 2.56 -6.16 -8.10
C GLN A 180 2.62 -4.63 -8.02
N LEU A 181 3.80 -4.02 -8.13
CA LEU A 181 3.92 -2.56 -8.17
C LEU A 181 3.02 -1.98 -9.27
N LYS A 182 3.15 -2.46 -10.52
CA LYS A 182 2.34 -1.99 -11.65
C LYS A 182 0.84 -2.20 -11.47
N SER A 183 0.42 -3.24 -10.75
CA SER A 183 -1.00 -3.50 -10.51
C SER A 183 -1.67 -2.49 -9.57
N LEU A 184 -0.86 -1.69 -8.85
CA LEU A 184 -1.34 -0.62 -7.98
C LEU A 184 -1.59 0.70 -8.72
N CYS A 185 -1.17 0.79 -9.98
CA CYS A 185 -1.49 1.91 -10.87
C CYS A 185 -2.94 1.80 -11.35
N VAL A 186 -3.72 2.84 -11.12
CA VAL A 186 -5.12 2.94 -11.55
C VAL A 186 -5.35 4.17 -12.41
N GLN A 187 -6.29 4.07 -13.34
CA GLN A 187 -6.64 5.11 -14.32
C GLN A 187 -8.13 5.49 -14.26
N SER A 188 -8.91 4.85 -13.39
CA SER A 188 -10.34 5.13 -13.21
C SER A 188 -10.79 4.91 -11.77
N GLY A 189 -11.93 5.50 -11.42
CA GLY A 189 -12.58 5.25 -10.13
C GLY A 189 -12.87 3.75 -9.91
N ARG A 190 -13.26 3.04 -10.96
CA ARG A 190 -13.57 1.61 -10.90
C ARG A 190 -12.35 0.76 -10.52
N GLU A 191 -11.20 1.00 -11.15
CA GLU A 191 -9.96 0.29 -10.83
C GLU A 191 -9.50 0.57 -9.39
N ALA A 192 -9.60 1.82 -8.95
CA ALA A 192 -9.33 2.22 -7.57
C ALA A 192 -10.24 1.48 -6.58
N MET A 193 -11.55 1.43 -6.86
CA MET A 193 -12.52 0.74 -6.01
C MET A 193 -12.26 -0.77 -5.94
N CYS A 194 -11.82 -1.40 -7.03
CA CYS A 194 -11.41 -2.81 -7.00
C CYS A 194 -10.30 -3.07 -5.99
N LEU A 195 -9.22 -2.28 -6.01
CA LEU A 195 -8.14 -2.41 -5.03
C LEU A 195 -8.60 -2.11 -3.60
N LEU A 196 -9.36 -1.03 -3.42
CA LEU A 196 -9.83 -0.57 -2.11
C LEU A 196 -10.73 -1.61 -1.43
N LEU A 197 -11.73 -2.12 -2.14
CA LEU A 197 -12.78 -2.98 -1.60
C LEU A 197 -12.37 -4.45 -1.44
N SER A 198 -11.22 -4.84 -2.00
CA SER A 198 -10.70 -6.20 -1.92
C SER A 198 -9.47 -6.33 -1.01
N SER A 199 -8.98 -5.24 -0.44
CA SER A 199 -7.82 -5.23 0.45
C SER A 199 -8.22 -5.53 1.90
N GLU A 200 -7.63 -6.59 2.47
CA GLU A 200 -7.72 -6.94 3.89
C GLU A 200 -7.07 -5.86 4.77
N ARG A 201 -5.96 -5.26 4.29
CA ARG A 201 -5.30 -4.15 4.99
C ARG A 201 -6.24 -2.97 5.19
N VAL A 202 -6.92 -2.54 4.13
CA VAL A 202 -7.92 -1.47 4.19
C VAL A 202 -9.07 -1.87 5.11
N TYR A 203 -9.62 -3.08 4.93
CA TYR A 203 -10.68 -3.61 5.80
C TYR A 203 -10.32 -3.52 7.29
N THR A 204 -9.12 -4.01 7.65
CA THR A 204 -8.60 -3.98 9.03
C THR A 204 -8.43 -2.55 9.55
N ASP A 205 -7.97 -1.63 8.71
CA ASP A 205 -7.80 -0.23 9.07
C ASP A 205 -9.14 0.48 9.32
N LEU A 206 -10.14 0.18 8.50
CA LEU A 206 -11.50 0.70 8.69
C LEU A 206 -12.15 0.11 9.95
N LEU A 207 -11.93 -1.17 10.26
CA LEU A 207 -12.40 -1.76 11.53
C LEU A 207 -11.81 -1.06 12.75
N LEU A 208 -10.51 -0.76 12.72
CA LEU A 208 -9.85 0.01 13.78
C LEU A 208 -10.49 1.39 13.93
N ALA A 209 -10.62 2.13 12.83
CA ALA A 209 -11.21 3.47 12.84
C ALA A 209 -12.65 3.46 13.37
N LEU A 210 -13.48 2.53 12.91
CA LEU A 210 -14.87 2.37 13.37
C LEU A 210 -14.96 1.97 14.84
N SER A 211 -14.04 1.12 15.31
CA SER A 211 -13.98 0.73 16.73
C SER A 211 -13.65 1.91 17.63
N CYS A 212 -12.74 2.80 17.22
CA CYS A 212 -12.45 4.03 17.95
C CYS A 212 -13.61 5.03 17.92
N ALA A 213 -14.34 5.11 16.80
CA ALA A 213 -15.42 6.07 16.59
C ALA A 213 -16.70 5.80 17.41
N VAL A 214 -16.67 4.83 18.33
CA VAL A 214 -17.70 4.64 19.36
C VAL A 214 -17.47 5.55 20.56
N ASP A 215 -16.22 5.99 20.77
CA ASP A 215 -15.85 6.94 21.81
C ASP A 215 -16.27 8.35 21.37
N PRO A 216 -17.02 9.10 22.19
CA PRO A 216 -17.50 10.44 21.82
C PRO A 216 -16.38 11.48 21.70
N ASP A 217 -15.22 11.24 22.29
CA ASP A 217 -14.04 12.12 22.22
C ASP A 217 -13.12 11.74 21.04
N ASP A 218 -13.45 10.70 20.26
CA ASP A 218 -12.68 10.31 19.08
C ASP A 218 -12.94 11.26 17.90
N GLU A 219 -11.89 11.88 17.39
CA GLU A 219 -11.95 12.64 16.15
C GLU A 219 -11.83 11.71 14.94
N TRP A 220 -12.89 11.67 14.13
CA TRP A 220 -12.87 10.92 12.88
C TRP A 220 -11.91 11.55 11.87
N ALA A 221 -10.81 10.86 11.58
CA ALA A 221 -9.73 11.34 10.73
C ALA A 221 -9.29 10.23 9.75
N THR A 222 -10.22 9.80 8.91
CA THR A 222 -9.95 8.81 7.85
C THR A 222 -10.02 9.49 6.49
N PHE A 223 -9.03 9.26 5.65
CA PHE A 223 -8.94 9.84 4.32
C PHE A 223 -8.54 8.79 3.28
N LEU A 224 -9.03 8.98 2.05
CA LEU A 224 -8.52 8.31 0.86
C LEU A 224 -7.56 9.27 0.15
N ILE A 225 -6.42 8.76 -0.30
CA ILE A 225 -5.38 9.56 -0.94
C ILE A 225 -5.18 9.05 -2.36
N LEU A 226 -5.24 9.98 -3.32
CA LEU A 226 -4.89 9.76 -4.71
C LEU A 226 -3.53 10.42 -4.97
N ARG A 227 -2.49 9.61 -5.09
CA ARG A 227 -1.13 10.05 -5.34
C ARG A 227 -0.80 9.90 -6.82
N GLU A 228 -0.09 10.86 -7.38
CA GLU A 228 0.44 10.79 -8.74
C GLU A 228 1.25 9.50 -8.93
N TRP A 229 1.01 8.81 -10.05
CA TRP A 229 1.80 7.66 -10.44
C TRP A 229 3.05 8.11 -11.18
N ASP A 230 4.19 7.53 -10.82
CA ASP A 230 5.47 7.77 -11.47
C ASP A 230 5.93 6.48 -12.14
N GLU A 231 5.94 6.49 -13.47
CA GLU A 231 6.32 5.34 -14.30
C GLU A 231 7.82 5.00 -14.16
N THR A 232 8.62 5.89 -13.60
CA THR A 232 10.05 5.67 -13.35
C THR A 232 10.32 4.93 -12.04
N LEU A 233 9.28 4.65 -11.23
CA LEU A 233 9.41 3.90 -9.99
C LEU A 233 10.00 2.50 -10.23
N GLN A 234 11.10 2.22 -9.55
CA GLN A 234 11.76 0.91 -9.58
C GLN A 234 11.65 0.25 -8.20
N HIS A 235 11.03 -0.93 -8.13
CA HIS A 235 10.75 -1.62 -6.86
C HIS A 235 12.01 -2.18 -6.19
N ASP A 236 13.07 -2.42 -6.94
CA ASP A 236 14.39 -2.79 -6.43
C ASP A 236 15.09 -1.62 -5.73
N ARG A 237 14.76 -0.37 -6.11
CA ARG A 237 15.25 0.87 -5.49
C ARG A 237 14.33 1.44 -4.41
N GLU A 238 13.37 0.67 -3.92
CA GLU A 238 12.60 1.04 -2.71
C GLU A 238 13.41 0.67 -1.46
N PHE A 239 13.71 1.65 -0.62
CA PHE A 239 14.45 1.49 0.63
C PHE A 239 13.58 1.83 1.84
N ARG A 240 13.91 1.21 2.97
CA ARG A 240 13.39 1.54 4.29
C ARG A 240 14.50 2.17 5.11
N CYS A 241 14.25 3.39 5.55
CA CYS A 241 15.19 4.18 6.34
C CYS A 241 14.68 4.27 7.78
N PHE A 242 15.59 4.08 8.73
CA PHE A 242 15.30 4.06 10.17
C PHE A 242 15.97 5.27 10.81
N VAL A 243 15.17 6.09 11.49
CA VAL A 243 15.61 7.29 12.20
C VAL A 243 15.32 7.12 13.67
N SER A 244 16.31 7.39 14.51
CA SER A 244 16.18 7.39 15.96
C SER A 244 16.86 8.61 16.55
N ASN A 245 16.16 9.34 17.42
CA ASN A 245 16.63 10.56 18.07
C ASN A 245 17.22 11.59 17.08
N GLY A 246 16.51 11.80 15.96
CA GLY A 246 16.89 12.76 14.92
C GLY A 246 18.05 12.31 14.03
N VAL A 247 18.52 11.06 14.16
CA VAL A 247 19.65 10.51 13.40
C VAL A 247 19.21 9.31 12.59
N MET A 248 19.54 9.28 11.30
CA MET A 248 19.37 8.07 10.48
C MET A 248 20.36 7.00 10.95
N THR A 249 19.85 5.89 11.47
CA THR A 249 20.64 4.82 12.08
C THR A 249 20.81 3.60 11.18
N ALA A 250 19.87 3.36 10.26
CA ALA A 250 19.94 2.24 9.35
C ALA A 250 19.19 2.50 8.03
N ILE A 251 19.62 1.80 6.99
CA ILE A 251 18.96 1.73 5.68
C ILE A 251 18.91 0.25 5.29
N SER A 252 17.75 -0.22 4.85
CA SER A 252 17.60 -1.55 4.26
C SER A 252 16.89 -1.45 2.91
N GLN A 253 17.14 -2.40 2.03
CA GLN A 253 16.27 -2.61 0.87
C GLN A 253 14.87 -3.04 1.37
N TYR A 254 13.81 -2.54 0.73
CA TYR A 254 12.44 -2.69 1.24
C TYR A 254 11.91 -4.12 1.07
N ASN A 255 12.13 -4.73 -0.10
CA ASN A 255 11.64 -6.07 -0.42
C ASN A 255 12.72 -7.14 -0.17
N HIS A 256 12.89 -7.50 1.10
CA HIS A 256 13.87 -8.47 1.57
C HIS A 256 13.64 -9.92 1.10
N TYR A 257 12.54 -10.20 0.42
CA TYR A 257 12.27 -11.53 -0.17
C TYR A 257 12.98 -11.75 -1.50
N CYS A 258 13.48 -10.68 -2.12
CA CYS A 258 14.10 -10.71 -3.44
C CYS A 258 15.58 -10.31 -3.34
N TRP A 259 16.42 -11.05 -4.04
CA TRP A 259 17.78 -10.65 -4.34
C TRP A 259 17.82 -9.95 -5.70
N PHE A 260 18.28 -8.71 -5.72
CA PHE A 260 18.41 -7.91 -6.94
C PHE A 260 19.88 -7.92 -7.35
N SER A 261 20.23 -8.76 -8.31
CA SER A 261 21.61 -8.94 -8.80
C SER A 261 22.21 -7.62 -9.29
N ASP A 262 21.49 -6.87 -10.13
CA ASP A 262 21.93 -5.59 -10.67
C ASP A 262 22.18 -4.54 -9.58
N LEU A 263 21.27 -4.47 -8.59
CA LEU A 263 21.44 -3.58 -7.45
C LEU A 263 22.65 -3.99 -6.62
N SER A 264 22.82 -5.30 -6.39
CA SER A 264 23.95 -5.84 -5.62
C SER A 264 25.28 -5.57 -6.30
N ALA A 265 25.35 -5.72 -7.63
CA ALA A 265 26.51 -5.38 -8.44
C ALA A 265 26.83 -3.89 -8.34
N LYS A 266 25.84 -3.01 -8.53
CA LYS A 266 26.01 -1.55 -8.37
C LYS A 266 26.49 -1.16 -6.98
N VAL A 267 25.96 -1.79 -5.93
CA VAL A 267 26.41 -1.57 -4.55
C VAL A 267 27.87 -1.99 -4.39
N ALA A 268 28.29 -3.12 -4.96
CA ALA A 268 29.68 -3.55 -4.92
C ALA A 268 30.62 -2.58 -5.66
N GLU A 269 30.24 -2.14 -6.85
CA GLU A 269 30.97 -1.17 -7.68
C GLU A 269 31.09 0.20 -7.00
N ASP A 270 30.05 0.65 -6.30
CA ASP A 270 30.01 1.90 -5.52
C ASP A 270 30.74 1.80 -4.16
N GLY A 271 31.73 0.92 -4.05
CA GLY A 271 32.53 0.74 -2.84
C GLY A 271 31.69 0.30 -1.65
N ASN A 272 30.82 -0.70 -1.84
CA ASN A 272 29.81 -1.13 -0.88
C ASN A 272 28.75 -0.04 -0.63
N GLY A 273 28.21 0.58 -1.69
CA GLY A 273 27.04 1.46 -1.67
C GLY A 273 27.25 2.85 -1.05
N VAL A 274 28.45 3.42 -1.13
CA VAL A 274 28.78 4.73 -0.54
C VAL A 274 27.97 5.86 -1.17
N GLY A 275 27.96 5.95 -2.50
CA GLY A 275 27.20 6.92 -3.26
C GLY A 275 25.70 6.78 -3.03
N MET A 276 25.16 5.56 -3.05
CA MET A 276 23.74 5.30 -2.79
C MET A 276 23.33 5.70 -1.37
N ARG A 277 24.12 5.36 -0.36
CA ARG A 277 23.88 5.82 1.02
C ARG A 277 23.89 7.34 1.11
N ARG A 278 24.87 7.99 0.47
CA ARG A 278 24.96 9.45 0.45
C ARG A 278 23.71 10.06 -0.19
N GLU A 279 23.24 9.55 -1.32
CA GLU A 279 22.03 10.03 -1.98
C GLU A 279 20.79 9.95 -1.05
N ILE A 280 20.62 8.82 -0.36
CA ILE A 280 19.54 8.59 0.60
C ILE A 280 19.63 9.56 1.79
N VAL A 281 20.84 9.73 2.35
CA VAL A 281 21.09 10.63 3.48
C VAL A 281 20.89 12.09 3.06
N ASP A 282 21.35 12.50 1.90
CA ASP A 282 21.19 13.84 1.36
C ASP A 282 19.71 14.16 1.13
N TYR A 283 18.93 13.20 0.62
CA TYR A 283 17.48 13.35 0.53
C TYR A 283 16.85 13.53 1.92
N TRP A 284 17.20 12.66 2.88
CA TRP A 284 16.69 12.74 4.24
C TRP A 284 17.00 14.09 4.90
N GLN A 285 18.22 14.60 4.75
CA GLN A 285 18.62 15.90 5.30
C GLN A 285 17.75 17.06 4.79
N ARG A 286 17.27 16.99 3.55
CA ARG A 286 16.37 18.03 2.99
C ARG A 286 14.97 18.01 3.61
N VAL A 287 14.50 16.85 4.05
CA VAL A 287 13.11 16.68 4.54
C VAL A 287 13.02 16.59 6.07
N ARG A 288 14.10 16.24 6.76
CA ARG A 288 14.07 15.88 8.19
C ARG A 288 13.55 17.01 9.08
N ASP A 289 13.87 18.27 8.76
CA ASP A 289 13.50 19.42 9.59
C ASP A 289 11.98 19.71 9.49
N GLY A 290 11.31 19.18 8.47
CA GLY A 290 9.85 19.22 8.36
C GLY A 290 9.15 18.13 9.18
N ILE A 291 9.85 17.05 9.55
CA ILE A 291 9.26 15.88 10.18
C ILE A 291 9.22 16.10 11.70
N PRO A 292 8.04 16.17 12.34
CA PRO A 292 7.94 16.58 13.74
C PRO A 292 8.31 15.49 14.76
N MET A 293 8.64 14.28 14.31
CA MET A 293 9.04 13.18 15.19
C MET A 293 10.55 12.96 15.12
N GLU A 294 11.16 12.69 16.27
CA GLU A 294 12.60 12.37 16.34
C GLU A 294 12.91 10.92 15.95
N SER A 295 11.95 10.00 16.11
CA SER A 295 12.12 8.59 15.77
C SER A 295 11.00 8.14 14.85
N TYR A 296 11.36 7.60 13.69
CA TYR A 296 10.42 7.19 12.66
C TYR A 296 11.06 6.26 11.63
N VAL A 297 10.20 5.59 10.86
CA VAL A 297 10.60 4.78 9.71
C VAL A 297 9.94 5.37 8.47
N PHE A 298 10.71 5.58 7.41
CA PHE A 298 10.15 6.07 6.15
C PHE A 298 10.61 5.23 4.96
N GLY A 299 9.73 5.11 3.98
CA GLY A 299 10.04 4.52 2.68
C GLY A 299 10.58 5.59 1.74
N LEU A 300 11.61 5.25 0.98
CA LEU A 300 12.24 6.14 0.01
C LEU A 300 12.50 5.39 -1.29
N VAL A 301 12.15 6.02 -2.41
CA VAL A 301 12.69 5.66 -3.72
C VAL A 301 13.56 6.83 -4.16
N PRO A 302 14.89 6.70 -4.15
CA PRO A 302 15.77 7.78 -4.57
C PRO A 302 15.47 8.11 -6.04
N PRO A 303 15.46 9.39 -6.43
CA PRO A 303 15.28 9.76 -7.83
C PRO A 303 16.35 9.05 -8.66
N LEU A 304 16.00 8.59 -9.86
CA LEU A 304 17.04 8.20 -10.81
C LEU A 304 17.89 9.46 -11.06
N ALA A 305 19.18 9.40 -10.75
CA ALA A 305 20.11 10.43 -11.18
C ALA A 305 19.94 10.57 -12.71
N LEU A 306 19.45 11.73 -13.14
CA LEU A 306 19.30 12.11 -14.55
C LEU A 306 20.66 12.14 -15.25
#